data_AF-A0A852WDH8-F1
#
_entry.id   AF-A0A852WDH8-F1
#
_cell.length_a   1.000
_cell.length_b   1.000
_cell.length_c   1.000
_cell.angle_alpha   90.00
_cell.angle_beta   90.00
_cell.angle_gamma   90.00
#
_symmetry.space_group_name_H-M   'P 1'
#
loop_
_entity.id
_entity.type
_entity.pdbx_description
1 polymer ?
#
loop_
_entity_poly.entity_id
_entity_poly.type
_entity_poly.pdbx_seq_one_letter_code
_entity_poly.pdbx_strand_id
1 'polypeptide(L)'
;MVTSGMNMREDSKPAYLSSEPRNYCCKIAGTEVVSGGVLTASCHVTGERTTNGNDTDPVDDSNAGRFESSRWYFAVNSSGSKGYLSEVWTSAASRGGLGLPIC
;
A
#
# COMPACT_ATOMS: atom_id res chain seq x y z
N MET A 1 6.84 -4.57 2.46
CA MET A 1 8.16 -4.05 2.89
C MET A 1 8.04 -2.69 3.58
N VAL A 2 8.66 -2.55 4.74
CA VAL A 2 8.81 -1.32 5.54
C VAL A 2 10.29 -1.02 5.78
N THR A 3 10.61 0.21 6.13
CA THR A 3 11.95 0.59 6.58
C THR A 3 12.29 -0.05 7.94
N SER A 4 13.59 -0.18 8.20
CA SER A 4 14.15 -0.62 9.47
C SER A 4 15.52 0.04 9.63
N GLY A 5 15.50 1.30 10.06
CA GLY A 5 16.64 2.21 9.89
C GLY A 5 16.98 2.36 8.41
N MET A 6 18.25 2.14 8.04
CA MET A 6 18.72 2.22 6.64
C MET A 6 18.40 0.98 5.78
N ASN A 7 17.78 -0.05 6.34
CA ASN A 7 17.45 -1.29 5.62
C ASN A 7 15.95 -1.41 5.35
N MET A 8 15.58 -2.36 4.49
CA MET A 8 14.18 -2.74 4.23
C MET A 8 13.90 -4.12 4.83
N ARG A 9 12.69 -4.32 5.36
CA ARG A 9 12.22 -5.63 5.86
C ARG A 9 10.76 -5.86 5.52
N GLU A 10 10.30 -7.09 5.62
CA GLU A 10 8.86 -7.35 5.55
C GLU A 10 8.17 -6.79 6.79
N ASP A 11 6.97 -6.25 6.59
CA ASP A 11 6.14 -5.77 7.69
C ASP A 11 5.65 -6.97 8.51
N SER A 12 5.60 -6.84 9.84
CA SER A 12 4.98 -7.84 10.70
C SER A 12 3.45 -7.85 10.58
N LYS A 13 2.87 -6.80 9.99
CA LYS A 13 1.46 -6.70 9.65
C LYS A 13 1.32 -6.68 8.12
N PRO A 14 0.73 -7.71 7.49
CA PRO A 14 0.52 -7.72 6.05
C PRO A 14 -0.32 -6.52 5.59
N ALA A 15 -0.13 -6.12 4.33
CA ALA A 15 -1.02 -5.17 3.68
C ALA A 15 -2.43 -5.79 3.54
N TYR A 16 -3.46 -4.98 3.33
CA TYR A 16 -4.84 -5.48 3.21
C TYR A 16 -5.69 -4.55 2.35
N LEU A 17 -6.83 -5.06 1.86
CA LEU A 17 -7.85 -4.22 1.24
C LEU A 17 -8.64 -3.49 2.32
N SER A 18 -8.84 -2.19 2.11
CA SER A 18 -9.67 -1.32 2.95
C SER A 18 -10.96 -0.96 2.22
N SER A 19 -12.08 -0.81 2.92
CA SER A 19 -13.32 -0.30 2.31
C SER A 19 -13.24 1.18 1.94
N GLU A 20 -12.28 1.92 2.51
CA GLU A 20 -12.05 3.35 2.27
C GLU A 20 -10.55 3.64 2.09
N PRO A 21 -10.14 4.66 1.32
CA PRO A 21 -8.73 5.00 1.11
C PRO A 21 -8.15 5.80 2.29
N ARG A 22 -8.18 5.20 3.48
CA ARG A 22 -7.80 5.77 4.77
C ARG A 22 -6.87 4.82 5.53
N ASN A 23 -5.85 5.37 6.18
CA ASN A 23 -4.89 4.59 6.98
C ASN A 23 -5.57 4.05 8.24
N TYR A 24 -5.15 2.86 8.67
CA TYR A 24 -5.54 2.25 9.96
C TYR A 24 -7.05 2.12 10.19
N CYS A 25 -7.86 2.22 9.14
CA CYS A 25 -9.31 2.02 9.20
C CYS A 25 -9.70 0.86 8.31
N CYS A 26 -10.93 0.39 8.52
CA CYS A 26 -11.77 -0.04 7.41
C CYS A 26 -11.25 -1.30 6.70
N LYS A 27 -10.38 -2.06 7.37
CA LYS A 27 -9.84 -3.32 6.89
C LYS A 27 -10.97 -4.29 6.56
N ILE A 28 -10.88 -4.88 5.38
CA ILE A 28 -11.73 -5.98 4.96
C ILE A 28 -11.07 -7.28 5.43
N ALA A 29 -11.75 -8.05 6.29
CA ALA A 29 -11.20 -9.29 6.85
C ALA A 29 -10.89 -10.32 5.75
N GLY A 30 -9.77 -11.04 5.89
CA GLY A 30 -9.37 -12.08 4.93
C GLY A 30 -8.80 -11.54 3.61
N THR A 31 -8.41 -10.26 3.57
CA THR A 31 -7.82 -9.61 2.40
C THR A 31 -6.34 -9.29 2.59
N GLU A 32 -5.70 -9.89 3.59
CA GLU A 32 -4.28 -9.75 3.85
C GLU A 32 -3.44 -10.19 2.64
N VAL A 33 -2.46 -9.37 2.28
CA VAL A 33 -1.54 -9.57 1.16
C VAL A 33 -0.13 -9.41 1.68
N VAL A 34 0.69 -10.44 1.45
CA VAL A 34 2.13 -10.43 1.73
C VAL A 34 2.91 -10.10 0.46
N SER A 35 4.20 -9.81 0.60
CA SER A 35 5.09 -9.61 -0.55
C SER A 35 4.98 -10.74 -1.58
N GLY A 36 4.83 -10.37 -2.86
CA GLY A 36 4.62 -11.30 -3.98
C GLY A 36 3.15 -11.62 -4.27
N GLY A 37 2.22 -11.23 -3.39
CA GLY A 37 0.78 -11.33 -3.66
C GLY A 37 0.35 -10.42 -4.81
N VAL A 38 -0.63 -10.89 -5.59
CA VAL A 38 -1.13 -10.19 -6.77
C VAL A 38 -2.61 -9.83 -6.59
N LEU A 39 -2.94 -8.60 -6.91
CA LEU A 39 -4.30 -8.08 -6.97
C LEU A 39 -4.56 -7.46 -8.34
N THR A 40 -5.80 -7.50 -8.80
CA THR A 40 -6.19 -6.83 -10.04
C THR A 40 -6.77 -5.46 -9.71
N ALA A 41 -6.08 -4.39 -10.11
CA ALA A 41 -6.55 -3.01 -9.96
C ALA A 41 -7.38 -2.56 -11.17
N SER A 42 -8.38 -1.70 -10.93
CA SER A 42 -9.29 -1.20 -11.98
C SER A 42 -9.28 0.32 -12.14
N CYS A 43 -9.03 1.05 -11.06
CA CYS A 43 -8.87 2.50 -11.04
C CYS A 43 -8.01 2.91 -9.83
N HIS A 44 -7.69 4.19 -9.73
CA HIS A 44 -7.05 4.75 -8.55
C HIS A 44 -7.78 5.99 -8.05
N VAL A 45 -7.62 6.28 -6.77
CA VAL A 45 -8.17 7.47 -6.10
C VAL A 45 -7.07 8.18 -5.31
N THR A 46 -7.32 9.43 -4.93
CA THR A 46 -6.52 10.13 -3.91
C THR A 46 -7.17 9.93 -2.55
N GLY A 47 -6.41 9.46 -1.57
CA GLY A 47 -6.85 9.22 -0.20
C GLY A 47 -5.83 9.73 0.82
N GLU A 48 -5.80 9.12 2.00
CA GLU A 48 -4.84 9.48 3.03
C GLU A 48 -3.39 9.16 2.61
N ARG A 49 -2.46 10.02 3.04
CA ARG A 49 -1.03 9.85 2.85
C ARG A 49 -0.54 8.64 3.64
N THR A 50 -0.05 7.61 2.96
CA THR A 50 0.58 6.45 3.58
C THR A 50 2.10 6.54 3.40
N THR A 51 2.87 5.95 4.31
CA THR A 51 4.32 5.76 4.18
C THR A 51 4.70 4.35 4.64
N ASN A 52 5.73 3.76 4.05
CA ASN A 52 6.35 2.53 4.57
C ASN A 52 7.51 2.83 5.55
N GLY A 53 7.74 4.12 5.83
CA GLY A 53 8.66 4.63 6.83
C GLY A 53 8.01 4.86 8.19
N ASN A 54 8.78 5.44 9.11
CA ASN A 54 8.29 5.93 10.40
C ASN A 54 8.45 7.45 10.49
N ASP A 55 7.34 8.19 10.33
CA ASP A 55 7.35 9.67 10.39
C ASP A 55 7.82 10.24 11.74
N THR A 56 7.91 9.42 12.78
CA THR A 56 8.38 9.83 14.11
C THR A 56 9.84 9.51 14.37
N ASP A 57 10.52 8.81 13.44
CA ASP A 57 11.91 8.37 13.60
C ASP A 57 12.76 8.80 12.39
N PRO A 58 13.57 9.87 12.53
CA PRO A 58 14.35 10.39 11.41
C PRO A 58 15.48 9.46 10.95
N VAL A 59 15.76 8.36 11.69
CA VAL A 59 16.80 7.39 11.31
C VAL A 59 16.52 6.76 9.94
N ASP A 60 15.25 6.67 9.53
CA ASP A 60 14.87 6.07 8.24
C ASP A 60 14.54 7.08 7.13
N ASP A 61 14.58 8.39 7.41
CA ASP A 61 14.22 9.44 6.44
C ASP A 61 15.11 9.42 5.19
N SER A 62 16.36 8.98 5.34
CA SER A 62 17.33 8.83 4.24
C SER A 62 17.36 7.44 3.62
N ASN A 63 16.46 6.54 4.02
CA ASN A 63 16.38 5.20 3.46
C ASN A 63 15.88 5.27 2.00
N ALA A 64 16.68 4.76 1.06
CA ALA A 64 16.35 4.78 -0.36
C ALA A 64 15.09 3.97 -0.73
N GLY A 65 14.67 3.04 0.14
CA GLY A 65 13.43 2.28 0.01
C GLY A 65 12.21 2.94 0.68
N ARG A 66 12.41 4.05 1.41
CA ARG A 66 11.31 4.85 1.96
C ARG A 66 10.47 5.39 0.81
N PHE A 67 9.17 5.24 0.94
CA PHE A 67 8.20 5.67 -0.06
C PHE A 67 6.89 6.06 0.61
N GLU A 68 6.33 7.16 0.12
CA GLU A 68 5.06 7.70 0.57
C GLU A 68 4.19 8.05 -0.63
N SER A 69 2.88 7.91 -0.47
CA SER A 69 1.91 8.23 -1.50
C SER A 69 0.54 8.48 -0.90
N SER A 70 -0.24 9.36 -1.51
CA SER A 70 -1.68 9.51 -1.26
C SER A 70 -2.53 8.72 -2.26
N ARG A 71 -1.92 7.91 -3.13
CA ARG A 71 -2.65 7.13 -4.14
C ARG A 71 -3.10 5.78 -3.58
N TRP A 72 -4.34 5.43 -3.88
CA TRP A 72 -4.95 4.15 -3.52
C TRP A 72 -5.56 3.49 -4.75
N TYR A 73 -5.33 2.19 -4.92
CA TYR A 73 -5.89 1.41 -6.02
C TYR A 73 -7.16 0.70 -5.58
N PHE A 74 -8.25 0.85 -6.35
CA PHE A 74 -9.41 -0.01 -6.18
C PHE A 74 -9.15 -1.36 -6.87
N ALA A 75 -9.05 -2.41 -6.07
CA ALA A 75 -8.55 -3.71 -6.48
C ALA A 75 -9.45 -4.85 -6.02
N VAL A 76 -9.30 -6.00 -6.69
CA VAL A 76 -9.97 -7.26 -6.36
C VAL A 76 -8.93 -8.34 -6.12
N ASN A 77 -9.14 -9.16 -5.09
CA ASN A 77 -8.30 -10.33 -4.80
C ASN A 77 -8.81 -11.60 -5.51
N SER A 78 -8.06 -12.70 -5.41
CA SER A 78 -8.42 -13.99 -6.03
C SER A 78 -9.72 -14.60 -5.50
N SER A 79 -10.12 -14.26 -4.28
CA SER A 79 -11.40 -14.65 -3.67
C SER A 79 -12.57 -13.74 -4.08
N GLY A 80 -12.34 -12.72 -4.90
CA GLY A 80 -13.37 -11.78 -5.37
C GLY A 80 -13.70 -10.63 -4.42
N SER A 81 -13.02 -10.53 -3.28
CA SER A 81 -13.16 -9.40 -2.36
C SER A 81 -12.56 -8.13 -2.98
N LYS A 82 -13.27 -7.00 -2.83
CA LYS A 82 -12.91 -5.72 -3.44
C LYS A 82 -12.67 -4.66 -2.38
N GLY A 83 -11.70 -3.79 -2.62
CA GLY A 83 -11.42 -2.65 -1.76
C GLY A 83 -10.22 -1.85 -2.26
N TYR A 84 -9.76 -0.94 -1.44
CA TYR A 84 -8.63 -0.06 -1.72
C TYR A 84 -7.34 -0.61 -1.13
N LEU A 85 -6.26 -0.59 -1.90
CA LEU A 85 -4.89 -0.83 -1.43
C LEU A 85 -4.05 0.43 -1.66
N SER A 86 -3.35 0.90 -0.62
CA SER A 86 -2.40 2.00 -0.77
C SER A 86 -1.26 1.61 -1.72
N GLU A 87 -0.88 2.53 -2.61
CA GLU A 87 0.25 2.37 -3.53
C GLU A 87 1.57 2.10 -2.81
N VAL A 88 1.69 2.50 -1.54
CA VAL A 88 2.86 2.23 -0.71
C VAL A 88 3.15 0.74 -0.58
N TRP A 89 2.11 -0.09 -0.57
CA TRP A 89 2.22 -1.54 -0.42
C TRP A 89 2.42 -2.28 -1.74
N THR A 90 2.59 -1.56 -2.86
CA THR A 90 2.88 -2.17 -4.16
C THR A 90 4.39 -2.21 -4.44
N SER A 91 4.79 -3.08 -5.36
CA SER A 91 6.15 -3.07 -5.89
C SER A 91 6.42 -1.75 -6.64
N ALA A 92 7.69 -1.36 -6.75
CA ALA A 92 8.08 -0.12 -7.42
C ALA A 92 7.55 -0.02 -8.87
N ALA A 93 7.48 -1.16 -9.58
CA ALA A 93 6.97 -1.23 -10.95
C ALA A 93 5.46 -0.98 -11.06
N SER A 94 4.72 -1.11 -9.95
CA SER A 94 3.27 -0.91 -9.89
C SER A 94 2.86 0.44 -9.30
N ARG A 95 3.80 1.40 -9.25
CA ARG A 95 3.56 2.77 -8.79
C ARG A 95 3.27 3.69 -9.98
N GLY A 96 2.72 4.87 -9.70
CA GLY A 96 2.38 5.90 -10.68
C GLY A 96 0.99 5.74 -11.30
N GLY A 97 0.07 5.02 -10.66
CA GLY A 97 -1.31 4.88 -11.13
C GLY A 97 -1.54 3.86 -12.24
N LEU A 98 -0.48 3.22 -12.76
CA LEU A 98 -0.57 2.16 -13.78
C LEU A 98 -1.28 2.56 -15.09
N GLY A 99 -1.47 3.86 -15.35
CA GLY A 99 -2.31 4.33 -16.46
C GLY A 99 -3.81 4.04 -16.28
N LEU A 100 -4.24 3.63 -15.09
CA LEU A 100 -5.64 3.39 -14.75
C LEU A 100 -6.39 4.73 -14.62
N PRO A 101 -7.72 4.74 -14.87
CA PRO A 101 -8.53 5.94 -14.67
C PRO A 101 -8.64 6.33 -13.20
N ILE A 102 -9.02 7.58 -12.97
CA ILE A 102 -9.46 8.06 -11.66
C ILE A 102 -10.87 7.57 -11.38
N CYS A 103 -11.07 6.99 -10.19
CA CYS A 103 -12.37 6.90 -9.53
C CYS A 103 -12.55 8.14 -8.62
#